data_AF-A0AAD6FRT9-F1
#
_entry.id   AF-A0AAD6FRT9-F1
#
_cell.length_a   1.000
_cell.length_b   1.000
_cell.length_c   1.000
_cell.angle_alpha   90.00
_cell.angle_beta   90.00
_cell.angle_gamma   90.00
#
_symmetry.space_group_name_H-M   'P 1'
#
loop_
_entity.id
_entity.type
_entity.pdbx_description
1 polymer ?
#
loop_
_entity_poly.entity_id
_entity_poly.type
_entity_poly.pdbx_seq_one_letter_code
_entity_poly.pdbx_strand_id
1 'polypeptide(L)'
;MSLSKPKKCKVDSENRQFQNEWTDKYVFTLPAATSNKPLAIKAARSVSNYNNTTCEYGKPSTAVKIGFSLKGATESWIGHCLMTSDVVTEKKAKKFKQLLDNSWSTYVSMNAHSTMEQRKWNNEDSVPLTEDIVTLQNYLRKIEDEAKAEMREHVSATAYKTLSESLLAQIIVFNKRREGEASRLTLETYRKADTGHVNQDIYETLSPVEKQLSHRLTRIVTRGKRGRKVPVLLTERTKSSLDFLIDKRKEVGILEENQFLFARIGTITNIRGKFAEKSKANNPELLRSTKLRKHVATLCQLLDLDNQELEQVARFMGHDIRVHCEYYRQTDKTFQVAKIGKLLFAMEHGAQSLKGKSLKTLDSVDFGM
;
A
#
# COMPACT_ATOMS: atom_id res chain seq x y z
N MET A 1 -5.31 -39.04 -34.10
CA MET A 1 -5.21 -37.86 -33.22
C MET A 1 -3.74 -37.61 -32.90
N SER A 2 -3.08 -36.74 -33.67
CA SER A 2 -1.70 -36.32 -33.42
C SER A 2 -1.69 -35.00 -32.64
N LEU A 3 -1.17 -35.01 -31.43
CA LEU A 3 -0.99 -33.80 -30.62
C LEU A 3 0.28 -33.07 -31.06
N SER A 4 0.11 -31.84 -31.55
CA SER A 4 1.19 -30.93 -31.95
C SER A 4 1.99 -30.43 -30.74
N LYS A 5 3.33 -30.46 -30.83
CA LYS A 5 4.23 -29.86 -29.83
C LYS A 5 4.07 -28.33 -29.77
N PRO A 6 4.14 -27.69 -28.58
CA PRO A 6 4.09 -26.24 -28.49
C PRO A 6 5.40 -25.61 -29.00
N LYS A 7 5.28 -24.49 -29.74
CA LYS A 7 6.40 -23.68 -30.23
C LYS A 7 7.19 -23.12 -29.03
N LYS A 8 8.52 -23.35 -29.01
CA LYS A 8 9.44 -22.72 -28.06
C LYS A 8 9.41 -21.20 -28.25
N CYS A 9 9.06 -20.48 -27.19
CA CYS A 9 9.10 -19.02 -27.14
C CYS A 9 10.56 -18.56 -27.05
N LYS A 10 10.89 -17.45 -27.73
CA LYS A 10 12.21 -16.80 -27.86
C LYS A 10 12.86 -16.32 -26.54
N VAL A 11 12.35 -16.74 -25.38
CA VAL A 11 12.82 -16.34 -24.03
C VAL A 11 14.11 -17.06 -23.64
N ASP A 12 14.43 -18.19 -24.27
CA ASP A 12 15.58 -19.03 -23.89
C ASP A 12 16.95 -18.40 -24.21
N SER A 13 17.05 -17.46 -25.16
CA SER A 13 18.36 -16.88 -25.55
C SER A 13 18.79 -15.75 -24.61
N GLU A 14 17.88 -14.85 -24.25
CA GLU A 14 18.17 -13.78 -23.28
C GLU A 14 18.38 -14.36 -21.86
N ASN A 15 17.65 -15.42 -21.51
CA ASN A 15 17.81 -16.07 -20.21
C ASN A 15 19.11 -16.88 -20.10
N ARG A 16 19.62 -17.44 -21.22
CA ARG A 16 20.97 -18.05 -21.27
C ARG A 16 22.08 -17.01 -21.22
N GLN A 17 21.89 -15.86 -21.86
CA GLN A 17 22.84 -14.75 -21.78
C GLN A 17 22.88 -14.16 -20.37
N PHE A 18 21.72 -14.07 -19.70
CA PHE A 18 21.61 -13.67 -18.29
C PHE A 18 22.18 -14.72 -17.32
N GLN A 19 22.03 -16.01 -17.62
CA GLN A 19 22.68 -17.09 -16.85
C GLN A 19 24.20 -17.02 -16.95
N ASN A 20 24.75 -16.84 -18.16
CA ASN A 20 26.19 -16.82 -18.38
C ASN A 20 26.87 -15.57 -17.78
N GLU A 21 26.22 -14.40 -17.79
CA GLU A 21 26.77 -13.18 -17.19
C GLU A 21 26.84 -13.22 -15.65
N TRP A 22 25.97 -14.01 -15.00
CA TRP A 22 25.96 -14.15 -13.54
C TRP A 22 26.83 -15.31 -13.03
N THR A 23 26.93 -16.42 -13.77
CA THR A 23 27.73 -17.58 -13.36
C THR A 23 29.23 -17.32 -13.41
N ASP A 24 29.70 -16.53 -14.39
CA ASP A 24 31.15 -16.34 -14.59
C ASP A 24 31.74 -15.16 -13.79
N LYS A 25 30.91 -14.19 -13.36
CA LYS A 25 31.37 -13.02 -12.58
C LYS A 25 31.20 -13.16 -11.06
N TYR A 26 30.35 -14.07 -10.60
CA TYR A 26 30.08 -14.27 -9.18
C TYR A 26 30.13 -15.75 -8.82
N VAL A 27 31.32 -16.34 -8.93
CA VAL A 27 31.62 -17.59 -8.23
C VAL A 27 31.39 -17.35 -6.74
N PHE A 28 30.27 -17.87 -6.24
CA PHE A 28 29.95 -17.91 -4.81
C PHE A 28 30.87 -18.96 -4.15
N THR A 29 32.16 -18.63 -4.04
CA THR A 29 33.09 -19.38 -3.21
C THR A 29 32.63 -19.24 -1.76
N LEU A 30 32.00 -20.29 -1.23
CA LEU A 30 31.85 -20.45 0.22
C LEU A 30 33.27 -20.44 0.82
N PRO A 31 33.59 -19.51 1.75
CA PRO A 31 34.94 -19.39 2.27
C PRO A 31 35.33 -20.70 2.95
N ALA A 32 36.50 -21.22 2.56
CA ALA A 32 37.18 -22.24 3.32
C ALA A 32 37.29 -21.77 4.78
N ALA A 33 37.01 -22.69 5.69
CA ALA A 33 36.87 -22.43 7.11
C ALA A 33 38.20 -22.02 7.75
N THR A 34 38.55 -20.74 7.71
CA THR A 34 39.61 -20.16 8.55
C THR A 34 39.34 -18.67 8.77
N SER A 35 38.87 -18.35 9.99
CA SER A 35 38.92 -17.03 10.66
C SER A 35 37.97 -15.89 10.22
N ASN A 36 37.17 -15.44 11.20
CA ASN A 36 36.60 -14.10 11.42
C ASN A 36 35.42 -13.59 10.55
N LYS A 37 34.20 -13.90 11.03
CA LYS A 37 32.84 -13.47 10.61
C LYS A 37 32.40 -13.93 9.22
N PRO A 38 31.22 -14.58 9.06
CA PRO A 38 30.70 -15.01 7.77
C PRO A 38 30.63 -13.85 6.77
N LEU A 39 31.28 -13.98 5.61
CA LEU A 39 31.32 -12.98 4.54
C LEU A 39 29.93 -12.41 4.21
N ALA A 40 28.89 -13.27 4.23
CA ALA A 40 27.51 -12.89 4.02
C ALA A 40 27.00 -11.85 5.04
N ILE A 41 27.39 -11.97 6.32
CA ILE A 41 27.02 -11.03 7.38
C ILE A 41 27.76 -9.70 7.17
N LYS A 42 29.05 -9.74 6.82
CA LYS A 42 29.85 -8.54 6.54
C LYS A 42 29.28 -7.77 5.34
N ALA A 43 28.95 -8.49 4.26
CA ALA A 43 28.33 -7.93 3.08
C ALA A 43 26.96 -7.32 3.40
N ALA A 44 26.11 -8.06 4.14
CA ALA A 44 24.81 -7.56 4.56
C ALA A 44 24.94 -6.27 5.37
N ARG A 45 25.82 -6.25 6.38
CA ARG A 45 26.10 -5.08 7.22
C ARG A 45 26.61 -3.88 6.43
N SER A 46 27.48 -4.10 5.45
CA SER A 46 27.98 -3.02 4.58
C SER A 46 26.85 -2.43 3.73
N VAL A 47 26.09 -3.27 3.02
CA VAL A 47 25.01 -2.83 2.11
C VAL A 47 23.87 -2.14 2.86
N SER A 48 23.59 -2.55 4.10
CA SER A 48 22.54 -1.96 4.93
C SER A 48 23.04 -0.85 5.87
N ASN A 49 24.28 -0.39 5.72
CA ASN A 49 24.91 0.68 6.51
C ASN A 49 24.85 0.41 8.03
N TYR A 50 25.36 -0.74 8.48
CA TYR A 50 25.45 -1.08 9.90
C TYR A 50 26.49 -0.23 10.63
N ASN A 51 26.10 0.37 11.75
CA ASN A 51 26.98 1.07 12.67
C ASN A 51 27.40 0.13 13.80
N ASN A 52 28.70 -0.13 13.95
CA ASN A 52 29.22 -1.01 14.99
C ASN A 52 29.13 -0.41 16.40
N THR A 53 29.08 0.91 16.54
CA THR A 53 29.01 1.61 17.82
C THR A 53 27.61 1.58 18.39
N THR A 54 26.60 1.91 17.58
CA THR A 54 25.19 1.94 18.03
C THR A 54 24.48 0.59 17.84
N CYS A 55 25.12 -0.36 17.13
CA CYS A 55 24.52 -1.62 16.72
C CYS A 55 23.23 -1.47 15.89
N GLU A 56 23.13 -0.38 15.14
CA GLU A 56 21.97 -0.03 14.32
C GLU A 56 22.27 -0.10 12.83
N TYR A 57 21.21 -0.24 12.02
CA TYR A 57 21.31 -0.22 10.56
C TYR A 57 20.79 1.08 9.97
N GLY A 58 21.53 1.70 9.04
CA GLY A 58 21.04 2.81 8.21
C GLY A 58 19.83 2.41 7.36
N LYS A 59 19.86 1.19 6.78
CA LYS A 59 18.79 0.60 5.95
C LYS A 59 18.35 -0.76 6.52
N PRO A 60 17.65 -0.80 7.67
CA PRO A 60 17.36 -2.04 8.37
C PRO A 60 16.47 -3.00 7.56
N SER A 61 15.52 -2.47 6.79
CA SER A 61 14.68 -3.29 5.90
C SER A 61 15.46 -4.01 4.80
N THR A 62 16.59 -3.44 4.37
CA THR A 62 17.49 -4.06 3.39
C THR A 62 18.24 -5.22 4.04
N ALA A 63 18.72 -5.05 5.29
CA ALA A 63 19.39 -6.11 6.04
C ALA A 63 18.51 -7.37 6.17
N VAL A 64 17.22 -7.18 6.51
CA VAL A 64 16.24 -8.27 6.61
C VAL A 64 15.99 -8.93 5.25
N LYS A 65 15.79 -8.14 4.19
CA LYS A 65 15.55 -8.65 2.83
C LYS A 65 16.71 -9.45 2.26
N ILE A 66 17.95 -9.10 2.60
CA ILE A 66 19.14 -9.86 2.20
C ILE A 66 19.06 -11.28 2.75
N GLY A 67 18.66 -11.45 4.01
CA GLY A 67 18.47 -12.78 4.61
C GLY A 67 17.46 -13.64 3.85
N PHE A 68 16.29 -13.08 3.55
CA PHE A 68 15.27 -13.77 2.75
C PHE A 68 15.76 -14.12 1.35
N SER A 69 16.50 -13.22 0.70
CA SER A 69 17.02 -13.41 -0.65
C SER A 69 18.08 -14.51 -0.68
N LEU A 70 19.01 -14.51 0.29
CA LEU A 70 20.04 -15.54 0.44
C LEU A 70 19.43 -16.91 0.69
N LYS A 71 18.39 -16.99 1.53
CA LYS A 71 17.66 -18.23 1.77
C LYS A 71 17.01 -18.77 0.50
N GLY A 72 16.25 -17.93 -0.21
CA GLY A 72 15.60 -18.32 -1.47
C GLY A 72 16.60 -18.72 -2.57
N ALA A 73 17.73 -18.00 -2.68
CA ALA A 73 18.81 -18.35 -3.60
C ALA A 73 19.45 -19.70 -3.24
N THR A 74 19.70 -19.95 -1.95
CA THR A 74 20.26 -21.21 -1.47
C THR A 74 19.31 -22.38 -1.71
N GLU A 75 18.01 -22.20 -1.45
CA GLU A 75 16.98 -23.22 -1.72
C GLU A 75 16.87 -23.54 -3.22
N SER A 76 16.90 -22.50 -4.07
CA SER A 76 16.90 -22.68 -5.53
C SER A 76 18.15 -23.43 -6.00
N TRP A 77 19.32 -23.12 -5.41
CA TRP A 77 20.57 -23.78 -5.73
C TRP A 77 20.61 -25.25 -5.28
N ILE A 78 20.05 -25.56 -4.10
CA ILE A 78 19.85 -26.95 -3.65
C ILE A 78 18.97 -27.70 -4.67
N GLY A 79 17.86 -27.09 -5.11
CA GLY A 79 16.99 -27.66 -6.13
C GLY A 79 17.72 -27.96 -7.44
N HIS A 80 18.58 -27.05 -7.89
CA HIS A 80 19.42 -27.26 -9.07
C HIS A 80 20.40 -28.42 -8.90
N CYS A 81 21.13 -28.48 -7.77
CA CYS A 81 22.08 -29.57 -7.48
C CYS A 81 21.40 -30.94 -7.46
N LEU A 82 20.15 -31.01 -6.94
CA LEU A 82 19.35 -32.23 -6.97
C LEU A 82 18.98 -32.65 -8.39
N MET A 83 18.64 -31.70 -9.27
CA MET A 83 18.35 -31.98 -10.68
C MET A 83 19.59 -32.44 -11.46
N THR A 84 20.78 -31.95 -11.11
CA THR A 84 22.05 -32.30 -11.77
C THR A 84 22.83 -33.42 -11.09
N SER A 85 22.31 -33.96 -9.98
CA SER A 85 22.97 -35.00 -9.16
C SER A 85 24.35 -34.57 -8.59
N ASP A 86 24.58 -33.28 -8.37
CA ASP A 86 25.81 -32.78 -7.71
C ASP A 86 25.68 -32.86 -6.17
N VAL A 87 26.00 -34.03 -5.63
CA VAL A 87 25.88 -34.34 -4.19
C VAL A 87 26.83 -33.50 -3.32
N VAL A 88 28.02 -33.14 -3.84
CA VAL A 88 29.03 -32.41 -3.07
C VAL A 88 28.58 -30.97 -2.83
N THR A 89 28.13 -30.30 -3.89
CA THR A 89 27.64 -28.92 -3.79
C THR A 89 26.32 -28.85 -3.05
N GLU A 90 25.42 -29.83 -3.24
CA GLU A 90 24.18 -29.96 -2.47
C GLU A 90 24.46 -29.99 -0.96
N LYS A 91 25.40 -30.82 -0.50
CA LYS A 91 25.76 -30.93 0.92
C LYS A 91 26.31 -29.62 1.48
N LYS A 92 27.12 -28.88 0.70
CA LYS A 92 27.63 -27.55 1.08
C LYS A 92 26.50 -26.52 1.19
N ALA A 93 25.58 -26.50 0.22
CA ALA A 93 24.45 -25.58 0.21
C ALA A 93 23.47 -25.85 1.36
N LYS A 94 23.20 -27.13 1.68
CA LYS A 94 22.39 -27.53 2.85
C LYS A 94 23.02 -27.06 4.17
N LYS A 95 24.33 -27.23 4.34
CA LYS A 95 25.06 -26.72 5.51
C LYS A 95 24.97 -25.19 5.62
N PHE A 96 25.15 -24.48 4.50
CA PHE A 96 25.02 -23.02 4.48
C PHE A 96 23.60 -22.56 4.85
N LYS A 97 22.57 -23.22 4.32
CA LYS A 97 21.16 -22.96 4.70
C LYS A 97 20.94 -23.15 6.20
N GLN A 98 21.47 -24.24 6.78
CA GLN A 98 21.36 -24.48 8.23
C GLN A 98 22.05 -23.36 9.04
N LEU A 99 23.22 -22.89 8.59
CA LEU A 99 23.90 -21.76 9.22
C LEU A 99 23.08 -20.47 9.12
N LEU A 100 22.47 -20.18 7.96
CA LEU A 100 21.57 -19.03 7.80
C LEU A 100 20.36 -19.13 8.74
N ASP A 101 19.67 -20.28 8.74
CA ASP A 101 18.48 -20.50 9.56
C ASP A 101 18.80 -20.35 11.07
N ASN A 102 19.96 -20.82 11.52
CA ASN A 102 20.33 -20.81 12.95
C ASN A 102 20.93 -19.48 13.44
N SER A 103 21.64 -18.74 12.59
CA SER A 103 22.49 -17.63 13.05
C SER A 103 22.12 -16.26 12.48
N TRP A 104 21.42 -16.20 11.35
CA TRP A 104 21.14 -14.93 10.67
C TRP A 104 20.29 -13.99 11.53
N SER A 105 19.34 -14.55 12.26
CA SER A 105 18.49 -13.77 13.17
C SER A 105 19.34 -13.03 14.20
N THR A 106 20.28 -13.73 14.82
CA THR A 106 21.12 -13.21 15.89
C THR A 106 22.07 -12.11 15.44
N TYR A 107 22.66 -12.24 14.26
CA TYR A 107 23.68 -11.30 13.80
C TYR A 107 23.15 -10.14 12.97
N VAL A 108 21.95 -10.29 12.38
CA VAL A 108 21.40 -9.34 11.42
C VAL A 108 19.96 -8.96 11.77
N SER A 109 19.03 -9.93 11.80
CA SER A 109 17.60 -9.59 11.88
C SER A 109 17.22 -8.93 13.20
N MET A 110 17.71 -9.40 14.35
CA MET A 110 17.34 -8.83 15.67
C MET A 110 17.71 -7.34 15.76
N ASN A 111 18.94 -6.98 15.44
CA ASN A 111 19.37 -5.58 15.39
C ASN A 111 18.60 -4.76 14.34
N ALA A 112 18.34 -5.33 13.16
CA ALA A 112 17.57 -4.64 12.14
C ALA A 112 16.12 -4.39 12.56
N HIS A 113 15.48 -5.35 13.24
CA HIS A 113 14.15 -5.19 13.81
C HIS A 113 14.14 -4.16 14.92
N SER A 114 15.10 -4.22 15.86
CA SER A 114 15.26 -3.22 16.92
C SER A 114 15.40 -1.80 16.35
N THR A 115 16.29 -1.60 15.37
CA THR A 115 16.44 -0.28 14.71
C THR A 115 15.15 0.17 14.03
N MET A 116 14.37 -0.74 13.43
CA MET A 116 13.07 -0.39 12.85
C MET A 116 12.06 0.04 13.92
N GLU A 117 11.99 -0.66 15.05
CA GLU A 117 11.08 -0.31 16.14
C GLU A 117 11.49 1.00 16.82
N GLN A 118 12.78 1.23 17.08
CA GLN A 118 13.27 2.51 17.60
C GLN A 118 12.95 3.68 16.67
N ARG A 119 13.13 3.50 15.36
CA ARG A 119 12.75 4.53 14.38
C ARG A 119 11.25 4.80 14.33
N LYS A 120 10.43 3.76 14.51
CA LYS A 120 8.98 3.95 14.64
C LYS A 120 8.63 4.72 15.92
N TRP A 121 9.27 4.38 17.03
CA TRP A 121 9.09 5.05 18.32
C TRP A 121 9.45 6.53 18.27
N ASN A 122 10.58 6.85 17.63
CA ASN A 122 11.08 8.23 17.53
C ASN A 122 10.36 9.07 16.47
N ASN A 123 9.52 8.46 15.61
CA ASN A 123 8.81 9.18 14.57
C ASN A 123 7.43 9.56 15.08
N GLU A 124 7.12 10.86 15.10
CA GLU A 124 5.79 11.30 15.48
C GLU A 124 4.75 10.80 14.48
N ASP A 125 3.74 10.11 14.99
CA ASP A 125 2.68 9.55 14.19
C ASP A 125 1.67 10.63 13.80
N SER A 126 2.08 11.49 12.87
CA SER A 126 1.24 12.55 12.34
C SER A 126 0.19 12.00 11.37
N VAL A 127 -1.05 12.37 11.60
CA VAL A 127 -2.21 12.13 10.73
C VAL A 127 -2.49 13.41 9.96
N PRO A 128 -2.84 13.37 8.65
CA PRO A 128 -3.12 14.59 7.90
C PRO A 128 -4.33 15.31 8.50
N LEU A 129 -4.24 16.64 8.55
CA LEU A 129 -5.35 17.49 8.96
C LEU A 129 -6.48 17.41 7.94
N THR A 130 -7.72 17.49 8.42
CA THR A 130 -8.90 17.49 7.54
C THR A 130 -8.89 18.68 6.59
N GLU A 131 -8.41 19.85 7.04
CA GLU A 131 -8.22 21.04 6.21
C GLU A 131 -7.27 20.82 5.03
N ASP A 132 -6.15 20.12 5.24
CA ASP A 132 -5.16 19.83 4.19
C ASP A 132 -5.77 18.88 3.13
N ILE A 133 -6.60 17.93 3.57
CA ILE A 133 -7.32 17.02 2.65
C ILE A 133 -8.32 17.80 1.80
N VAL A 134 -9.08 18.72 2.41
CA VAL A 134 -10.05 19.57 1.70
C VAL A 134 -9.32 20.50 0.71
N THR A 135 -8.22 21.11 1.14
CA THR A 135 -7.37 21.96 0.29
C THR A 135 -6.87 21.20 -0.93
N LEU A 136 -6.37 19.97 -0.74
CA LEU A 136 -5.97 19.10 -1.85
C LEU A 136 -7.14 18.75 -2.77
N GLN A 137 -8.32 18.43 -2.23
CA GLN A 137 -9.50 18.12 -3.05
C GLN A 137 -9.93 19.31 -3.90
N ASN A 138 -9.96 20.51 -3.33
CA ASN A 138 -10.31 21.73 -4.05
C ASN A 138 -9.28 22.07 -5.13
N TYR A 139 -8.00 21.93 -4.82
CA TYR A 139 -6.93 22.08 -5.80
C TYR A 139 -7.08 21.09 -6.97
N LEU A 140 -7.31 19.80 -6.68
CA LEU A 140 -7.50 18.78 -7.72
C LEU A 140 -8.70 19.04 -8.62
N ARG A 141 -9.81 19.56 -8.06
CA ARG A 141 -11.00 19.95 -8.83
C ARG A 141 -10.72 21.13 -9.74
N LYS A 142 -9.98 22.13 -9.25
CA LYS A 142 -9.54 23.27 -10.06
C LYS A 142 -8.69 22.81 -11.25
N ILE A 143 -7.67 21.98 -11.00
CA ILE A 143 -6.79 21.45 -12.05
C ILE A 143 -7.57 20.59 -13.06
N GLU A 144 -8.54 19.81 -12.60
CA GLU A 144 -9.44 19.05 -13.47
C GLU A 144 -10.23 19.96 -14.41
N ASP A 145 -10.80 21.05 -13.91
CA ASP A 145 -11.60 21.98 -14.71
C ASP A 145 -10.74 22.75 -15.71
N GLU A 146 -9.56 23.23 -15.29
CA GLU A 146 -8.57 23.89 -16.16
C GLU A 146 -8.10 22.96 -17.30
N ALA A 147 -7.72 21.72 -16.96
CA ALA A 147 -7.26 20.75 -17.97
C ALA A 147 -8.37 20.34 -18.94
N LYS A 148 -9.62 20.20 -18.48
CA LYS A 148 -10.77 19.94 -19.35
C LYS A 148 -11.06 21.13 -20.28
N ALA A 149 -10.94 22.36 -19.78
CA ALA A 149 -11.14 23.56 -20.60
C ALA A 149 -10.08 23.64 -21.71
N GLU A 150 -8.80 23.48 -21.37
CA GLU A 150 -7.69 23.45 -22.35
C GLU A 150 -7.95 22.37 -23.41
N MET A 151 -8.29 21.15 -22.99
CA MET A 151 -8.57 20.03 -23.90
C MET A 151 -9.79 20.22 -24.80
N ARG A 152 -10.74 21.09 -24.44
CA ARG A 152 -11.90 21.42 -25.27
C ARG A 152 -11.55 22.43 -26.35
N GLU A 153 -10.63 23.35 -26.06
CA GLU A 153 -10.15 24.33 -27.03
C GLU A 153 -9.16 23.70 -28.01
N HIS A 154 -8.17 22.97 -27.50
CA HIS A 154 -7.18 22.28 -28.31
C HIS A 154 -6.68 21.01 -27.60
N VAL A 155 -6.60 19.92 -28.35
CA VAL A 155 -6.19 18.63 -27.77
C VAL A 155 -4.69 18.66 -27.52
N SER A 156 -4.33 18.61 -26.24
CA SER A 156 -2.96 18.74 -25.76
C SER A 156 -2.56 17.53 -24.92
N ALA A 157 -1.40 16.95 -25.24
CA ALA A 157 -0.83 15.81 -24.50
C ALA A 157 -0.51 16.17 -23.04
N THR A 158 -0.13 17.43 -22.78
CA THR A 158 0.15 17.92 -21.42
C THR A 158 -1.13 18.09 -20.63
N ALA A 159 -2.19 18.66 -21.23
CA ALA A 159 -3.50 18.78 -20.61
C ALA A 159 -4.09 17.41 -20.28
N TYR A 160 -4.02 16.46 -21.22
CA TYR A 160 -4.47 15.08 -21.01
C TYR A 160 -3.76 14.41 -19.85
N LYS A 161 -2.43 14.55 -19.80
CA LYS A 161 -1.64 13.99 -18.70
C LYS A 161 -2.05 14.63 -17.37
N THR A 162 -2.20 15.95 -17.32
CA THR A 162 -2.61 16.68 -16.11
C THR A 162 -4.00 16.24 -15.63
N LEU A 163 -4.96 16.10 -16.54
CA LEU A 163 -6.31 15.60 -16.25
C LEU A 163 -6.27 14.15 -15.74
N SER A 164 -5.54 13.26 -16.43
CA SER A 164 -5.39 11.86 -16.04
C SER A 164 -4.76 11.73 -14.66
N GLU A 165 -3.70 12.48 -14.40
CA GLU A 165 -3.01 12.49 -13.12
C GLU A 165 -3.96 13.04 -12.03
N SER A 166 -4.68 14.15 -12.27
CA SER A 166 -5.54 14.78 -11.26
C SER A 166 -6.74 13.89 -10.91
N LEU A 167 -7.37 13.26 -11.89
CA LEU A 167 -8.46 12.30 -11.69
C LEU A 167 -8.00 11.08 -10.88
N LEU A 168 -6.82 10.53 -11.19
CA LEU A 168 -6.23 9.44 -10.42
C LEU A 168 -6.04 9.85 -8.94
N ALA A 169 -5.54 11.05 -8.68
CA ALA A 169 -5.37 11.55 -7.33
C ALA A 169 -6.71 11.78 -6.61
N GLN A 170 -7.72 12.32 -7.29
CA GLN A 170 -9.06 12.48 -6.72
C GLN A 170 -9.64 11.13 -6.28
N ILE A 171 -9.52 10.09 -7.12
CA ILE A 171 -9.99 8.73 -6.79
C ILE A 171 -9.24 8.17 -5.58
N ILE A 172 -7.92 8.35 -5.54
CA ILE A 172 -7.08 7.90 -4.41
C ILE A 172 -7.49 8.60 -3.12
N VAL A 173 -7.70 9.92 -3.15
CA VAL A 173 -8.07 10.70 -1.96
C VAL A 173 -9.48 10.38 -1.50
N PHE A 174 -10.45 10.28 -2.42
CA PHE A 174 -11.84 9.97 -2.10
C PHE A 174 -12.00 8.58 -1.50
N ASN A 175 -11.38 7.57 -2.13
CA ASN A 175 -11.49 6.17 -1.69
C ASN A 175 -10.40 5.77 -0.67
N LYS A 176 -9.47 6.67 -0.35
CA LYS A 176 -8.31 6.44 0.54
C LYS A 176 -7.51 5.19 0.13
N ARG A 177 -7.42 4.95 -1.19
CA ARG A 177 -6.82 3.75 -1.82
C ARG A 177 -5.31 3.82 -1.91
N ARG A 178 -4.63 2.67 -2.11
CA ARG A 178 -3.20 2.69 -2.47
C ARG A 178 -3.10 3.12 -3.92
N GLU A 179 -2.06 3.86 -4.25
CA GLU A 179 -1.80 4.31 -5.63
C GLU A 179 -1.85 3.14 -6.63
N GLY A 180 -1.23 2.01 -6.27
CA GLY A 180 -1.21 0.82 -7.13
C GLY A 180 -2.58 0.15 -7.35
N GLU A 181 -3.57 0.40 -6.49
CA GLU A 181 -4.93 -0.14 -6.64
C GLU A 181 -5.74 0.70 -7.63
N ALA A 182 -5.62 2.04 -7.55
CA ALA A 182 -6.33 2.95 -8.44
C ALA A 182 -5.67 3.06 -9.82
N SER A 183 -4.33 3.14 -9.88
CA SER A 183 -3.59 3.31 -11.14
C SER A 183 -3.67 2.09 -12.06
N ARG A 184 -4.00 0.90 -11.53
CA ARG A 184 -4.12 -0.35 -12.30
C ARG A 184 -5.53 -0.61 -12.83
N LEU A 185 -6.47 0.31 -12.62
CA LEU A 185 -7.80 0.25 -13.21
C LEU A 185 -7.71 0.09 -14.74
N THR A 186 -8.44 -0.86 -15.30
CA THR A 186 -8.51 -1.10 -16.75
C THR A 186 -9.77 -0.52 -17.35
N LEU A 187 -9.74 -0.20 -18.65
CA LEU A 187 -10.92 0.25 -19.40
C LEU A 187 -12.05 -0.79 -19.37
N GLU A 188 -11.70 -2.07 -19.48
CA GLU A 188 -12.68 -3.17 -19.38
C GLU A 188 -13.39 -3.16 -18.03
N THR A 189 -12.64 -3.00 -16.93
CA THR A 189 -13.20 -2.95 -15.58
C THR A 189 -14.11 -1.73 -15.41
N TYR A 190 -13.73 -0.60 -16.00
CA TYR A 190 -14.51 0.63 -15.97
C TYR A 190 -15.81 0.51 -16.77
N ARG A 191 -15.77 -0.05 -17.99
CA ARG A 191 -16.95 -0.25 -18.84
C ARG A 191 -17.93 -1.28 -18.28
N LYS A 192 -17.43 -2.24 -17.50
CA LYS A 192 -18.26 -3.20 -16.73
C LYS A 192 -18.76 -2.63 -15.41
N ALA A 193 -18.35 -1.42 -15.02
CA ALA A 193 -18.95 -0.76 -13.87
C ALA A 193 -20.44 -0.56 -14.15
N ASP A 194 -21.27 -0.65 -13.11
CA ASP A 194 -22.72 -0.40 -13.17
C ASP A 194 -23.63 -1.45 -13.83
N THR A 195 -23.12 -2.58 -14.32
CA THR A 195 -23.99 -3.61 -14.95
C THR A 195 -24.71 -4.54 -13.95
N GLY A 196 -24.82 -4.14 -12.68
CA GLY A 196 -25.43 -4.97 -11.63
C GLY A 196 -26.86 -4.54 -11.35
N HIS A 197 -27.81 -5.48 -11.37
CA HIS A 197 -29.18 -5.19 -10.91
C HIS A 197 -29.16 -4.77 -9.44
N VAL A 198 -29.80 -3.62 -9.15
CA VAL A 198 -30.09 -3.22 -7.78
C VAL A 198 -31.06 -4.23 -7.20
N ASN A 199 -30.69 -4.86 -6.09
CA ASN A 199 -31.62 -5.69 -5.34
C ASN A 199 -32.64 -4.76 -4.66
N GLN A 200 -33.88 -4.83 -5.11
CA GLN A 200 -34.95 -3.93 -4.68
C GLN A 200 -35.24 -4.07 -3.18
N ASP A 201 -35.29 -5.30 -2.66
CA ASP A 201 -35.53 -5.58 -1.23
C ASP A 201 -34.46 -4.91 -0.36
N ILE A 202 -33.19 -4.99 -0.75
CA ILE A 202 -32.09 -4.31 -0.03
C ILE A 202 -32.25 -2.79 -0.17
N TYR A 203 -32.53 -2.29 -1.38
CA TYR A 203 -32.68 -0.86 -1.63
C TYR A 203 -33.78 -0.25 -0.76
N GLU A 204 -34.89 -0.95 -0.56
CA GLU A 204 -36.00 -0.46 0.26
C GLU A 204 -35.63 -0.30 1.73
N THR A 205 -34.77 -1.18 2.26
CA THR A 205 -34.26 -1.10 3.65
C THR A 205 -33.29 0.06 3.89
N LEU A 206 -32.76 0.68 2.84
CA LEU A 206 -31.82 1.80 2.96
C LEU A 206 -32.52 3.08 3.44
N SER A 207 -31.80 3.87 4.24
CA SER A 207 -32.20 5.22 4.62
C SER A 207 -32.27 6.16 3.40
N PRO A 208 -32.97 7.31 3.51
CA PRO A 208 -33.07 8.27 2.41
C PRO A 208 -31.71 8.74 1.88
N VAL A 209 -30.74 8.95 2.78
CA VAL A 209 -29.39 9.39 2.42
C VAL A 209 -28.63 8.27 1.70
N GLU A 210 -28.73 7.03 2.17
CA GLU A 210 -28.09 5.88 1.52
C GLU A 210 -28.67 5.61 0.13
N LYS A 211 -29.99 5.74 -0.04
CA LYS A 211 -30.64 5.70 -1.35
C LYS A 211 -30.07 6.75 -2.28
N GLN A 212 -29.98 8.00 -1.83
CA GLN A 212 -29.39 9.08 -2.63
C GLN A 212 -27.92 8.81 -2.98
N LEU A 213 -27.12 8.32 -2.04
CA LEU A 213 -25.71 7.97 -2.27
C LEU A 213 -25.56 6.80 -3.26
N SER A 214 -26.46 5.82 -3.22
CA SER A 214 -26.44 4.68 -4.13
C SER A 214 -26.64 5.08 -5.60
N HIS A 215 -27.42 6.14 -5.84
CA HIS A 215 -27.61 6.70 -7.20
C HIS A 215 -26.43 7.58 -7.63
N ARG A 216 -25.86 8.36 -6.71
CA ARG A 216 -24.82 9.35 -7.02
C ARG A 216 -23.40 8.78 -7.10
N LEU A 217 -23.20 7.54 -6.65
CA LEU A 217 -21.90 6.89 -6.61
C LEU A 217 -21.89 5.63 -7.47
N THR A 218 -21.08 5.64 -8.53
CA THR A 218 -20.84 4.43 -9.33
C THR A 218 -19.78 3.57 -8.65
N ARG A 219 -20.09 2.29 -8.44
CA ARG A 219 -19.16 1.32 -7.86
C ARG A 219 -18.44 0.50 -8.93
N ILE A 220 -17.12 0.60 -8.92
CA ILE A 220 -16.20 -0.23 -9.72
C ILE A 220 -15.57 -1.29 -8.83
N VAL A 221 -15.36 -2.51 -9.33
CA VAL A 221 -14.67 -3.56 -8.56
C VAL A 221 -13.40 -3.98 -9.26
N THR A 222 -12.27 -3.83 -8.57
CA THR A 222 -10.93 -4.20 -9.06
C THR A 222 -10.38 -5.43 -8.35
N ARG A 223 -9.35 -6.04 -8.93
CA ARG A 223 -8.63 -7.15 -8.31
C ARG A 223 -7.47 -6.63 -7.47
N GLY A 224 -7.60 -6.76 -6.15
CA GLY A 224 -6.55 -6.50 -5.18
C GLY A 224 -5.56 -7.66 -5.03
N LYS A 225 -4.64 -7.53 -4.06
CA LYS A 225 -3.68 -8.59 -3.74
C LYS A 225 -4.39 -9.89 -3.39
N ARG A 226 -3.79 -11.02 -3.79
CA ARG A 226 -4.33 -12.39 -3.59
C ARG A 226 -5.73 -12.60 -4.18
N GLY A 227 -6.12 -11.81 -5.18
CA GLY A 227 -7.40 -11.97 -5.88
C GLY A 227 -8.62 -11.40 -5.15
N ARG A 228 -8.43 -10.65 -4.05
CA ARG A 228 -9.54 -10.01 -3.33
C ARG A 228 -10.24 -8.96 -4.21
N LYS A 229 -11.56 -8.91 -4.15
CA LYS A 229 -12.35 -7.84 -4.81
C LYS A 229 -12.21 -6.54 -4.01
N VAL A 230 -11.85 -5.46 -4.67
CA VAL A 230 -11.62 -4.15 -4.06
C VAL A 230 -12.55 -3.12 -4.71
N PRO A 231 -13.57 -2.64 -3.99
CA PRO A 231 -14.50 -1.66 -4.54
C PRO A 231 -13.86 -0.26 -4.65
N VAL A 232 -14.19 0.50 -5.68
CA VAL A 232 -13.80 1.89 -5.86
C VAL A 232 -15.07 2.66 -6.21
N LEU A 233 -15.38 3.67 -5.44
CA LEU A 233 -16.53 4.54 -5.63
C LEU A 233 -16.11 5.75 -6.45
N LEU A 234 -16.91 6.08 -7.47
CA LEU A 234 -16.73 7.26 -8.30
C LEU A 234 -17.92 8.18 -8.11
N THR A 235 -17.63 9.47 -7.94
CA THR A 235 -18.68 10.50 -8.01
C THR A 235 -19.11 10.71 -9.46
N GLU A 236 -20.33 11.18 -9.68
CA GLU A 236 -20.83 11.58 -11.01
C GLU A 236 -19.85 12.50 -11.76
N ARG A 237 -19.29 13.50 -11.06
CA ARG A 237 -18.27 14.40 -11.62
C ARG A 237 -17.05 13.64 -12.11
N THR A 238 -16.48 12.79 -11.26
CA THR A 238 -15.30 12.00 -11.63
C THR A 238 -15.62 11.03 -12.77
N LYS A 239 -16.81 10.43 -12.79
CA LYS A 239 -17.26 9.56 -13.88
C LYS A 239 -17.32 10.31 -15.20
N SER A 240 -18.01 11.44 -15.25
CA SER A 240 -18.11 12.29 -16.45
C SER A 240 -16.74 12.74 -16.97
N SER A 241 -15.82 13.11 -16.08
CA SER A 241 -14.46 13.49 -16.48
C SER A 241 -13.62 12.30 -16.95
N LEU A 242 -13.87 11.09 -16.44
CA LEU A 242 -13.25 9.87 -16.96
C LEU A 242 -13.79 9.48 -18.32
N ASP A 243 -15.09 9.62 -18.56
CA ASP A 243 -15.68 9.40 -19.89
C ASP A 243 -15.04 10.34 -20.91
N PHE A 244 -14.94 11.64 -20.59
CA PHE A 244 -14.23 12.62 -21.41
C PHE A 244 -12.76 12.23 -21.66
N LEU A 245 -12.04 11.75 -20.63
CA LEU A 245 -10.66 11.29 -20.76
C LEU A 245 -10.53 10.05 -21.68
N ILE A 246 -11.52 9.15 -21.67
CA ILE A 246 -11.55 7.97 -22.51
C ILE A 246 -11.80 8.36 -23.98
N ASP A 247 -12.73 9.30 -24.23
CA ASP A 247 -13.07 9.75 -25.57
C ASP A 247 -11.87 10.38 -26.28
N LYS A 248 -11.07 11.16 -25.55
CA LYS A 248 -9.89 11.85 -26.09
C LYS A 248 -8.64 10.99 -26.22
N ARG A 249 -8.70 9.71 -25.82
CA ARG A 249 -7.55 8.79 -25.77
C ARG A 249 -6.84 8.62 -27.11
N LYS A 250 -7.60 8.46 -28.21
CA LYS A 250 -7.02 8.27 -29.55
C LYS A 250 -6.33 9.52 -30.07
N GLU A 251 -6.93 10.69 -29.82
CA GLU A 251 -6.45 11.99 -30.31
C GLU A 251 -5.08 12.37 -29.70
N VAL A 252 -4.77 11.90 -28.48
CA VAL A 252 -3.51 12.19 -27.79
C VAL A 252 -2.41 11.14 -28.00
N GLY A 253 -2.63 10.17 -28.89
CA GLY A 253 -1.61 9.15 -29.23
C GLY A 253 -1.42 8.06 -28.17
N ILE A 254 -2.47 7.70 -27.42
CA ILE A 254 -2.43 6.51 -26.57
C ILE A 254 -2.62 5.26 -27.43
N LEU A 255 -1.72 4.30 -27.27
CA LEU A 255 -1.74 3.01 -27.97
C LEU A 255 -3.02 2.23 -27.67
N GLU A 256 -3.61 1.59 -28.69
CA GLU A 256 -4.83 0.78 -28.54
C GLU A 256 -4.59 -0.46 -27.67
N GLU A 257 -3.35 -0.97 -27.63
CA GLU A 257 -2.93 -2.09 -26.79
C GLU A 257 -2.86 -1.73 -25.30
N ASN A 258 -2.83 -0.43 -24.95
CA ASN A 258 -2.82 -0.01 -23.56
C ASN A 258 -4.22 -0.22 -22.95
N GLN A 259 -4.34 -1.16 -22.03
CA GLN A 259 -5.61 -1.51 -21.35
C GLN A 259 -5.95 -0.61 -20.15
N PHE A 260 -5.01 0.20 -19.67
CA PHE A 260 -5.18 0.97 -18.44
C PHE A 260 -6.07 2.17 -18.66
N LEU A 261 -6.97 2.44 -17.70
CA LEU A 261 -7.79 3.65 -17.67
C LEU A 261 -6.90 4.89 -17.64
N PHE A 262 -5.92 4.89 -16.73
CA PHE A 262 -4.90 5.93 -16.58
C PHE A 262 -3.63 5.57 -17.36
N ALA A 263 -3.75 5.57 -18.68
CA ALA A 263 -2.66 5.19 -19.57
C ALA A 263 -1.62 6.30 -19.76
N ARG A 264 -0.37 5.89 -19.97
CA ARG A 264 0.73 6.78 -20.33
C ARG A 264 0.85 6.88 -21.85
N ILE A 265 1.00 8.10 -22.35
CA ILE A 265 1.16 8.40 -23.78
C ILE A 265 2.41 7.68 -24.32
N GLY A 266 2.26 7.04 -25.49
CA GLY A 266 3.35 6.34 -26.19
C GLY A 266 3.84 5.04 -25.51
N THR A 267 3.19 4.55 -24.45
CA THR A 267 3.58 3.30 -23.81
C THR A 267 2.37 2.42 -23.45
N ILE A 268 2.64 1.17 -23.11
CA ILE A 268 1.62 0.20 -22.62
C ILE A 268 1.47 0.20 -21.08
N THR A 269 2.03 1.22 -20.41
CA THR A 269 2.05 1.31 -18.94
C THR A 269 1.03 2.33 -18.43
N ASN A 270 0.77 2.31 -17.13
CA ASN A 270 -0.06 3.28 -16.43
C ASN A 270 0.75 4.46 -15.85
N ILE A 271 0.06 5.57 -15.58
CA ILE A 271 0.64 6.72 -14.88
C ILE A 271 0.69 6.51 -13.35
N ARG A 272 1.57 7.27 -12.69
CA ARG A 272 1.71 7.34 -11.23
C ARG A 272 1.15 8.67 -10.74
N GLY A 273 0.32 8.65 -9.69
CA GLY A 273 -0.34 9.86 -9.19
C GLY A 273 0.63 10.76 -8.42
N LYS A 274 0.69 12.07 -8.76
CA LYS A 274 1.57 13.05 -8.08
C LYS A 274 0.90 14.44 -7.95
N PHE A 275 0.30 14.76 -6.79
CA PHE A 275 -0.26 16.11 -6.55
C PHE A 275 -0.08 16.69 -5.15
N ALA A 276 0.28 15.90 -4.15
CA ALA A 276 0.36 16.39 -2.78
C ALA A 276 1.31 17.59 -2.64
N GLU A 277 2.48 17.55 -3.27
CA GLU A 277 3.48 18.63 -3.21
C GLU A 277 3.01 19.94 -3.89
N LYS A 278 2.06 19.87 -4.82
CA LYS A 278 1.58 21.03 -5.58
C LYS A 278 0.35 21.70 -4.97
N SER A 279 -0.28 21.08 -3.97
CA SER A 279 -1.62 21.48 -3.52
C SER A 279 -1.65 22.64 -2.53
N LYS A 280 -0.54 23.35 -2.29
CA LYS A 280 -0.41 24.42 -1.26
C LYS A 280 -0.95 24.02 0.13
N ALA A 281 -1.04 22.72 0.42
CA ALA A 281 -1.42 22.22 1.73
C ALA A 281 -0.30 22.56 2.73
N ASN A 282 -0.66 22.70 4.00
CA ASN A 282 0.30 23.00 5.06
C ASN A 282 1.31 21.86 5.21
N ASN A 283 0.83 20.60 5.16
CA ASN A 283 1.64 19.40 5.36
C ASN A 283 1.46 18.40 4.19
N PRO A 284 1.98 18.70 2.99
CA PRO A 284 1.79 17.87 1.80
C PRO A 284 2.39 16.46 1.93
N GLU A 285 3.44 16.29 2.72
CA GLU A 285 4.08 15.01 3.01
C GLU A 285 3.17 14.02 3.76
N LEU A 286 2.14 14.53 4.48
CA LEU A 286 1.15 13.74 5.18
C LEU A 286 -0.02 13.29 4.27
N LEU A 287 -0.13 13.83 3.07
CA LEU A 287 -1.19 13.47 2.10
C LEU A 287 -0.85 12.21 1.29
N ARG A 288 -0.09 11.28 1.88
CA ARG A 288 0.26 9.98 1.31
C ARG A 288 -0.82 8.95 1.60
N SER A 289 -0.99 7.99 0.69
CA SER A 289 -2.02 6.93 0.81
C SER A 289 -2.00 6.13 2.11
N THR A 290 -0.84 5.99 2.77
CA THR A 290 -0.73 5.31 4.07
C THR A 290 -1.25 6.17 5.23
N LYS A 291 -0.96 7.47 5.19
CA LYS A 291 -1.36 8.46 6.19
C LYS A 291 -2.84 8.83 6.06
N LEU A 292 -3.35 8.92 4.83
CA LEU A 292 -4.79 9.02 4.53
C LEU A 292 -5.59 7.83 5.11
N ARG A 293 -5.01 6.62 5.15
CA ARG A 293 -5.65 5.46 5.81
C ARG A 293 -5.63 5.57 7.34
N LYS A 294 -4.56 6.11 7.93
CA LYS A 294 -4.53 6.43 9.36
C LYS A 294 -5.65 7.43 9.71
N HIS A 295 -5.85 8.46 8.89
CA HIS A 295 -6.94 9.43 9.05
C HIS A 295 -8.33 8.78 9.09
N VAL A 296 -8.61 7.82 8.21
CA VAL A 296 -9.89 7.06 8.25
C VAL A 296 -10.07 6.36 9.59
N ALA A 297 -9.04 5.70 10.11
CA ALA A 297 -9.18 4.99 11.38
C ALA A 297 -9.28 5.92 12.60
N THR A 298 -8.65 7.09 12.55
CA THR A 298 -8.87 8.15 13.55
C THR A 298 -10.33 8.60 13.52
N LEU A 299 -10.91 8.80 12.34
CA LEU A 299 -12.33 9.15 12.21
C LEU A 299 -13.26 8.03 12.67
N CYS A 300 -12.97 6.76 12.37
CA CYS A 300 -13.75 5.63 12.88
C CYS A 300 -13.72 5.55 14.42
N GLN A 301 -12.60 5.90 15.05
CA GLN A 301 -12.51 5.97 16.52
C GLN A 301 -13.29 7.16 17.09
N LEU A 302 -13.28 8.30 16.40
CA LEU A 302 -14.02 9.50 16.81
C LEU A 302 -15.54 9.29 16.71
N LEU A 303 -15.98 8.63 15.63
CA LEU A 303 -17.38 8.24 15.41
C LEU A 303 -17.84 7.08 16.30
N ASP A 304 -16.90 6.44 17.01
CA ASP A 304 -17.14 5.34 17.95
C ASP A 304 -17.96 4.19 17.32
N LEU A 305 -17.59 3.84 16.08
CA LEU A 305 -18.24 2.79 15.30
C LEU A 305 -18.22 1.44 16.02
N ASP A 306 -19.29 0.67 15.86
CA ASP A 306 -19.35 -0.68 16.39
C ASP A 306 -18.49 -1.67 15.58
N ASN A 307 -18.40 -2.92 16.04
CA ASN A 307 -17.57 -3.94 15.38
C ASN A 307 -18.07 -4.30 13.96
N GLN A 308 -19.39 -4.26 13.72
CA GLN A 308 -19.96 -4.58 12.42
C GLN A 308 -19.69 -3.44 11.43
N GLU A 309 -19.90 -2.19 11.83
CA GLU A 309 -19.58 -1.00 11.05
C GLU A 309 -18.08 -0.94 10.74
N LEU A 310 -17.22 -1.21 11.73
CA LEU A 310 -15.78 -1.25 11.57
C LEU A 310 -15.33 -2.37 10.60
N GLU A 311 -15.97 -3.53 10.66
CA GLU A 311 -15.72 -4.62 9.72
C GLU A 311 -16.08 -4.22 8.28
N GLN A 312 -17.21 -3.52 8.08
CA GLN A 312 -17.59 -3.01 6.77
C GLN A 312 -16.55 -2.02 6.23
N VAL A 313 -16.07 -1.09 7.06
CA VAL A 313 -15.01 -0.14 6.68
C VAL A 313 -13.70 -0.87 6.38
N ALA A 314 -13.27 -1.82 7.21
CA ALA A 314 -12.04 -2.59 6.99
C ALA A 314 -12.10 -3.39 5.66
N ARG A 315 -13.23 -4.06 5.42
CA ARG A 315 -13.50 -4.79 4.17
C ARG A 315 -13.48 -3.87 2.97
N PHE A 316 -14.10 -2.69 3.07
CA PHE A 316 -14.00 -1.66 2.04
C PHE A 316 -12.52 -1.31 1.83
N MET A 317 -11.76 -0.98 2.88
CA MET A 317 -10.37 -0.58 2.80
C MET A 317 -9.38 -1.71 2.39
N GLY A 318 -9.88 -2.93 2.18
CA GLY A 318 -9.14 -4.05 1.60
C GLY A 318 -8.25 -4.81 2.59
N HIS A 319 -8.52 -4.68 3.89
CA HIS A 319 -7.75 -5.35 4.95
C HIS A 319 -8.66 -5.97 6.03
N ASP A 320 -8.08 -6.81 6.87
CA ASP A 320 -8.76 -7.48 7.98
C ASP A 320 -8.96 -6.48 9.13
N ILE A 321 -10.06 -6.60 9.90
CA ILE A 321 -10.37 -5.73 11.04
C ILE A 321 -9.23 -5.71 12.08
N ARG A 322 -8.51 -6.82 12.26
CA ARG A 322 -7.35 -6.87 13.16
C ARG A 322 -6.22 -6.00 12.66
N VAL A 323 -5.97 -5.99 11.35
CA VAL A 323 -4.99 -5.08 10.72
C VAL A 323 -5.46 -3.63 10.89
N HIS A 324 -6.77 -3.38 10.84
CA HIS A 324 -7.33 -2.05 11.08
C HIS A 324 -7.06 -1.57 12.50
N CYS A 325 -7.35 -2.43 13.48
CA CYS A 325 -7.11 -2.18 14.89
C CYS A 325 -5.61 -2.05 15.22
N GLU A 326 -4.75 -2.90 14.68
CA GLU A 326 -3.33 -2.91 15.04
C GLU A 326 -2.54 -1.76 14.38
N TYR A 327 -2.78 -1.48 13.10
CA TYR A 327 -1.96 -0.51 12.33
C TYR A 327 -2.55 0.90 12.26
N TYR A 328 -3.86 1.04 12.47
CA TYR A 328 -4.54 2.31 12.30
C TYR A 328 -5.29 2.79 13.56
N ARG A 329 -5.51 1.91 14.55
CA ARG A 329 -6.07 2.29 15.86
C ARG A 329 -5.01 2.68 16.89
N GLN A 330 -3.80 3.02 16.46
CA GLN A 330 -2.88 3.77 17.32
C GLN A 330 -3.61 5.06 17.68
N THR A 331 -4.10 5.12 18.91
CA THR A 331 -4.89 6.23 19.43
C THR A 331 -4.06 7.48 19.27
N ASP A 332 -4.63 8.51 18.64
CA ASP A 332 -4.06 9.84 18.68
C ASP A 332 -3.67 10.16 20.13
N LYS A 333 -2.46 10.72 20.34
CA LYS A 333 -1.97 11.07 21.69
C LYS A 333 -3.06 11.82 22.47
N THR A 334 -3.77 12.72 21.78
CA THR A 334 -4.88 13.51 22.32
C THR A 334 -6.03 12.65 22.81
N PHE A 335 -6.45 11.66 22.02
CA PHE A 335 -7.55 10.77 22.38
C PHE A 335 -7.18 9.82 23.51
N GLN A 336 -5.94 9.31 23.52
CA GLN A 336 -5.45 8.47 24.61
C GLN A 336 -5.40 9.27 25.91
N VAL A 337 -4.79 10.46 25.90
CA VAL A 337 -4.73 11.33 27.09
C VAL A 337 -6.14 11.70 27.55
N ALA A 338 -7.06 12.05 26.66
CA ALA A 338 -8.42 12.41 27.03
C ALA A 338 -9.22 11.21 27.60
N LYS A 339 -9.29 10.09 26.88
CA LYS A 339 -10.10 8.92 27.29
C LYS A 339 -9.47 8.14 28.43
N ILE A 340 -8.16 7.91 28.39
CA ILE A 340 -7.46 7.22 29.49
C ILE A 340 -7.31 8.17 30.68
N GLY A 341 -7.03 9.46 30.48
CA GLY A 341 -7.02 10.45 31.55
C GLY A 341 -8.36 10.50 32.28
N LYS A 342 -9.48 10.54 31.55
CA LYS A 342 -10.83 10.44 32.11
C LYS A 342 -11.02 9.19 33.00
N LEU A 343 -10.52 8.03 32.56
CA LEU A 343 -10.56 6.80 33.36
C LEU A 343 -9.67 6.90 34.59
N LEU A 344 -8.43 7.38 34.43
CA LEU A 344 -7.44 7.51 35.51
C LEU A 344 -7.92 8.48 36.59
N PHE A 345 -8.40 9.67 36.21
CA PHE A 345 -8.99 10.63 37.15
C PHE A 345 -10.24 10.06 37.84
N ALA A 346 -11.09 9.33 37.12
CA ALA A 346 -12.25 8.70 37.74
C ALA A 346 -11.86 7.56 38.71
N MET A 347 -10.72 6.89 38.51
CA MET A 347 -10.16 5.91 39.45
C MET A 347 -9.60 6.57 40.72
N GLU A 348 -9.05 7.78 40.63
CA GLU A 348 -8.58 8.54 41.80
C GLU A 348 -9.72 8.89 42.78
N HIS A 349 -10.94 9.07 42.26
CA HIS A 349 -12.15 9.32 43.06
C HIS A 349 -12.77 8.04 43.66
N GLY A 350 -12.09 6.88 43.54
CA GLY A 350 -12.46 5.61 44.14
C GLY A 350 -13.39 4.75 43.26
N ALA A 351 -13.15 3.43 43.29
CA ALA A 351 -13.83 2.44 42.43
C ALA A 351 -15.36 2.36 42.61
N GLN A 352 -15.90 2.84 43.72
CA GLN A 352 -17.35 2.89 43.93
C GLN A 352 -18.04 3.90 42.99
N SER A 353 -17.36 4.99 42.64
CA SER A 353 -17.89 6.03 41.74
C SER A 353 -18.07 5.55 40.29
N LEU A 354 -17.42 4.43 39.94
CA LEU A 354 -17.37 3.81 38.61
C LEU A 354 -18.41 2.69 38.42
N LYS A 355 -19.06 2.22 39.50
CA LYS A 355 -19.97 1.07 39.43
C LYS A 355 -21.16 1.37 38.51
N GLY A 356 -21.31 0.57 37.45
CA GLY A 356 -22.39 0.72 36.48
C GLY A 356 -22.21 1.84 35.45
N LYS A 357 -21.09 2.58 35.48
CA LYS A 357 -20.77 3.62 34.50
C LYS A 357 -19.87 3.07 33.39
N SER A 358 -20.05 3.56 32.18
CA SER A 358 -19.14 3.33 31.05
C SER A 358 -18.27 4.55 30.81
N LEU A 359 -17.20 4.40 30.03
CA LEU A 359 -16.34 5.52 29.64
C LEU A 359 -17.11 6.62 28.88
N LYS A 360 -18.21 6.26 28.22
CA LYS A 360 -19.11 7.19 27.53
C LYS A 360 -19.96 8.03 28.49
N THR A 361 -20.25 7.53 29.69
CA THR A 361 -21.15 8.19 30.65
C THR A 361 -20.40 8.97 31.74
N LEU A 362 -19.06 9.04 31.66
CA LEU A 362 -18.20 9.68 32.67
C LEU A 362 -17.97 11.19 32.39
N ASP A 363 -18.81 11.86 31.61
CA ASP A 363 -18.56 13.26 31.17
C ASP A 363 -18.62 14.31 32.29
N SER A 364 -19.08 13.93 33.48
CA SER A 364 -19.29 14.82 34.63
C SER A 364 -18.24 14.68 35.73
N VAL A 365 -17.04 14.18 35.41
CA VAL A 365 -15.95 14.17 36.39
C VAL A 365 -15.35 15.58 36.39
N ASP A 366 -15.54 16.31 37.49
CA ASP A 366 -14.89 17.60 37.70
C ASP A 366 -13.37 17.34 37.79
N PHE A 367 -12.63 17.89 36.83
CA PHE A 367 -11.20 17.56 36.66
C PHE A 367 -10.29 18.37 37.59
N GLY A 368 -10.85 19.21 38.48
CA GLY A 368 -10.08 19.97 39.47
C GLY A 368 -8.86 20.68 38.87
N MET A 369 -9.02 21.25 37.67
CA MET A 369 -7.98 22.05 36.99
C MET A 369 -8.01 23.50 37.45
#